data_AF-A0A522UM40-F1
#
_entry.id   AF-A0A522UM40-F1
#
_cell.length_a   1.000
_cell.length_b   1.000
_cell.length_c   1.000
_cell.angle_alpha   90.00
_cell.angle_beta   90.00
_cell.angle_gamma   90.00
#
_symmetry.space_group_name_H-M   'P 1'
#
loop_
_entity.id
_entity.type
_entity.pdbx_description
1 polymer ?
#
loop_
_entity_poly.entity_id
_entity_poly.type
_entity_poly.pdbx_seq_one_letter_code
_entity_poly.pdbx_strand_id
1 'polypeptide(L)'
;MKHRLPLVTALLLAGTAFAAVDISKLPAGVRRIERIKDAQAEARQQKKALMFALSEMTPKGGGKGNAFVLGATQQLIQKMRGLCVVVFVDFTNDRAKLAKVLPKIDAAFDSEAAKGPIPRTVVTDAAAEKIYAIIPYAPAGPFGEEMIKEAKQKIQDGLAGKTVTDDVGIPGEKNREIAAPPSGKKKKKPNNDN
;
A
#
# COMPACT_ATOMS: atom_id res chain seq x y z
N MET A 1 -27.35 10.24 50.96
CA MET A 1 -27.98 9.54 49.83
C MET A 1 -27.17 9.82 48.57
N LYS A 2 -26.92 8.78 47.78
CA LYS A 2 -26.00 8.76 46.63
C LYS A 2 -26.71 9.33 45.40
N HIS A 3 -26.19 10.38 44.78
CA HIS A 3 -26.56 10.74 43.42
C HIS A 3 -25.32 10.74 42.54
N ARG A 4 -25.17 9.66 41.78
CA ARG A 4 -24.27 9.58 40.62
C ARG A 4 -25.12 9.91 39.39
N LEU A 5 -24.79 10.98 38.67
CA LEU A 5 -25.15 11.14 37.27
C LEU A 5 -23.85 11.27 36.46
N PRO A 6 -23.54 10.35 35.53
CA PRO A 6 -22.60 10.65 34.47
C PRO A 6 -23.35 11.39 33.36
N LEU A 7 -23.00 12.66 33.16
CA LEU A 7 -23.39 13.45 32.00
C LEU A 7 -22.67 12.88 30.78
N VAL A 8 -23.44 12.28 29.88
CA VAL A 8 -23.00 11.84 28.56
C VAL A 8 -22.79 13.08 27.70
N THR A 9 -21.53 13.48 27.47
CA THR A 9 -21.20 14.46 26.44
C THR A 9 -20.94 13.71 25.14
N ALA A 10 -22.00 13.57 24.34
CA ALA A 10 -21.90 13.25 22.94
C ALA A 10 -21.22 14.43 22.21
N LEU A 11 -20.10 14.18 21.53
CA LEU A 11 -19.54 15.14 20.57
C LEU A 11 -19.78 14.60 19.15
N LEU A 12 -20.76 15.21 18.48
CA LEU A 12 -21.00 15.15 17.04
C LEU A 12 -19.95 16.01 16.29
N LEU A 13 -19.95 15.82 14.96
CA LEU A 13 -19.30 16.58 13.87
C LEU A 13 -17.93 16.03 13.41
N ALA A 14 -17.67 15.77 12.12
CA ALA A 14 -18.32 16.26 10.90
C ALA A 14 -18.41 15.15 9.84
N GLY A 15 -19.61 14.99 9.28
CA GLY A 15 -19.84 14.20 8.08
C GLY A 15 -19.42 14.97 6.85
N THR A 16 -18.37 14.50 6.17
CA THR A 16 -18.23 14.69 4.73
C THR A 16 -18.92 13.51 4.05
N ALA A 17 -20.16 13.73 3.62
CA ALA A 17 -20.83 12.84 2.69
C ALA A 17 -20.15 12.98 1.33
N PHE A 18 -19.08 12.22 1.12
CA PHE A 18 -18.60 11.93 -0.23
C PHE A 18 -19.64 11.04 -0.91
N ALA A 19 -20.13 11.48 -2.05
CA ALA A 19 -21.03 10.72 -2.89
C ALA A 19 -20.53 9.27 -3.00
N ALA A 20 -21.33 8.33 -2.49
CA ALA A 20 -21.02 6.92 -2.45
C ALA A 20 -21.03 6.38 -3.87
N VAL A 21 -19.87 6.40 -4.53
CA VAL A 21 -19.61 5.51 -5.66
C VAL A 21 -19.77 4.09 -5.13
N ASP A 22 -20.74 3.37 -5.69
CA ASP A 22 -21.24 2.08 -5.22
C ASP A 22 -20.13 1.19 -4.64
N ILE A 23 -20.03 1.19 -3.31
CA ILE A 23 -19.04 0.43 -2.52
C ILE A 23 -19.47 -1.05 -2.46
N SER A 24 -20.73 -1.35 -2.80
CA SER A 24 -21.32 -2.70 -2.67
C SER A 24 -20.65 -3.76 -3.56
N LYS A 25 -19.87 -3.35 -4.57
CA LYS A 25 -19.17 -4.25 -5.49
C LYS A 25 -17.74 -4.60 -5.05
N LEU A 26 -17.21 -3.97 -4.00
CA LEU A 26 -15.88 -4.27 -3.48
C LEU A 26 -15.96 -5.24 -2.29
N PRO A 27 -15.03 -6.20 -2.16
CA PRO A 27 -14.98 -7.08 -0.99
C PRO A 27 -14.91 -6.29 0.31
N ALA A 28 -15.51 -6.83 1.38
CA ALA A 28 -15.43 -6.24 2.71
C ALA A 28 -13.96 -6.02 3.13
N GLY A 29 -13.67 -4.84 3.70
CA GLY A 29 -12.32 -4.46 4.12
C GLY A 29 -11.44 -3.82 3.04
N VAL A 30 -11.93 -3.69 1.81
CA VAL A 30 -11.25 -2.94 0.74
C VAL A 30 -11.65 -1.46 0.81
N ARG A 31 -10.66 -0.56 0.75
CA ARG A 31 -10.84 0.90 0.75
C ARG A 31 -10.73 1.43 -0.68
N ARG A 32 -11.38 2.56 -0.97
CA ARG A 32 -11.12 3.32 -2.21
C ARG A 32 -10.03 4.38 -1.97
N ILE A 33 -9.50 4.94 -3.05
CA ILE A 33 -8.43 5.96 -2.98
C ILE A 33 -8.84 7.20 -2.17
N GLU A 34 -10.12 7.57 -2.14
CA GLU A 34 -10.63 8.71 -1.36
C GLU A 34 -10.46 8.49 0.16
N ARG A 35 -10.37 7.22 0.58
CA ARG A 35 -10.19 6.81 1.98
C ARG A 35 -8.75 6.39 2.27
N ILE A 36 -7.79 6.90 1.50
CA ILE A 36 -6.38 6.54 1.65
C ILE A 36 -5.83 6.83 3.04
N LYS A 37 -6.21 7.95 3.66
CA LYS A 37 -5.75 8.30 5.03
C LYS A 37 -6.24 7.29 6.06
N ASP A 38 -7.47 6.81 5.93
CA ASP A 38 -8.02 5.77 6.80
C ASP A 38 -7.31 4.44 6.58
N ALA A 39 -7.02 4.10 5.32
CA ALA A 39 -6.28 2.89 4.97
C ALA A 39 -4.85 2.91 5.53
N GLN A 40 -4.16 4.06 5.47
CA GLN A 40 -2.85 4.27 6.07
C GLN A 40 -2.90 4.15 7.61
N ALA A 41 -3.89 4.77 8.24
CA ALA A 41 -4.08 4.68 9.68
C ALA A 41 -4.35 3.23 10.12
N GLU A 42 -5.21 2.52 9.40
CA GLU A 42 -5.52 1.11 9.64
C GLU A 42 -4.28 0.22 9.45
N ALA A 43 -3.50 0.45 8.39
CA ALA A 43 -2.26 -0.28 8.13
C ALA A 43 -1.25 -0.08 9.27
N ARG A 44 -1.08 1.16 9.76
CA ARG A 44 -0.24 1.47 10.93
C ARG A 44 -0.72 0.76 12.19
N GLN A 45 -2.02 0.86 12.49
CA GLN A 45 -2.62 0.25 13.67
C GLN A 45 -2.47 -1.28 13.66
N GLN A 46 -2.67 -1.91 12.51
CA GLN A 46 -2.59 -3.37 12.36
C GLN A 46 -1.17 -3.89 12.07
N LYS A 47 -0.17 -3.00 11.98
CA LYS A 47 1.21 -3.33 11.54
C LYS A 47 1.24 -4.10 10.22
N LYS A 48 0.40 -3.69 9.28
CA LYS A 48 0.26 -4.27 7.94
C LYS A 48 0.85 -3.32 6.89
N ALA A 49 1.17 -3.89 5.74
CA ALA A 49 1.52 -3.13 4.56
C ALA A 49 0.27 -2.50 3.94
N LEU A 50 0.46 -1.54 3.04
CA LEU A 50 -0.59 -0.95 2.25
C LEU A 50 -0.49 -1.45 0.81
N MET A 51 -1.54 -2.10 0.31
CA MET A 51 -1.61 -2.68 -1.02
C MET A 51 -2.55 -1.85 -1.90
N PHE A 52 -2.04 -1.37 -3.02
CA PHE A 52 -2.81 -0.71 -4.07
C PHE A 52 -3.09 -1.70 -5.19
N ALA A 53 -4.37 -2.06 -5.39
CA ALA A 53 -4.80 -2.94 -6.46
C ALA A 53 -5.40 -2.10 -7.60
N LEU A 54 -4.63 -1.92 -8.68
CA LEU A 54 -5.09 -1.25 -9.89
C LEU A 54 -5.84 -2.24 -10.77
N SER A 55 -7.12 -1.97 -10.99
CA SER A 55 -8.02 -2.86 -11.72
C SER A 55 -9.09 -2.05 -12.45
N GLU A 56 -9.92 -2.68 -13.29
CA GLU A 56 -10.97 -2.01 -14.05
C GLU A 56 -12.33 -2.63 -13.67
N MET A 57 -13.17 -1.87 -12.95
CA MET A 57 -14.54 -2.32 -12.66
C MET A 57 -15.51 -1.98 -13.79
N THR A 58 -15.19 -0.94 -14.55
CA THR A 58 -16.07 -0.38 -15.58
C THR A 58 -15.35 -0.44 -16.92
N PRO A 59 -15.82 -1.24 -17.89
CA PRO A 59 -15.19 -1.27 -19.19
C PRO A 59 -15.53 0.04 -19.92
N LYS A 60 -14.58 0.55 -20.68
CA LYS A 60 -14.89 1.63 -21.64
C LYS A 60 -15.99 1.16 -22.60
N GLY A 61 -17.15 1.83 -22.59
CA GLY A 61 -18.22 1.62 -23.57
C GLY A 61 -19.43 0.77 -23.13
N GLY A 62 -19.70 0.60 -21.84
CA GLY A 62 -20.97 0.00 -21.36
C GLY A 62 -21.08 -1.53 -21.49
N GLY A 63 -19.97 -2.22 -21.79
CA GLY A 63 -19.91 -3.69 -21.72
C GLY A 63 -20.03 -4.21 -20.29
N LYS A 64 -20.18 -5.53 -20.14
CA LYS A 64 -20.01 -6.20 -18.83
C LYS A 64 -18.55 -5.98 -18.41
N GLY A 65 -18.31 -5.30 -17.28
CA GLY A 65 -16.97 -5.17 -16.70
C GLY A 65 -16.29 -6.52 -16.70
N ASN A 66 -15.01 -6.54 -17.04
CA ASN A 66 -14.31 -7.78 -17.36
C ASN A 66 -14.26 -8.66 -16.10
N ALA A 67 -15.26 -9.55 -15.95
CA ALA A 67 -15.47 -10.34 -14.74
C ALA A 67 -14.23 -11.18 -14.40
N PHE A 68 -13.43 -11.49 -15.42
CA PHE A 68 -12.13 -12.12 -15.29
C PHE A 68 -11.10 -11.24 -14.55
N VAL A 69 -10.98 -9.97 -14.91
CA VAL A 69 -10.08 -9.00 -14.26
C VAL A 69 -10.51 -8.77 -12.80
N LEU A 70 -11.82 -8.63 -12.56
CA LEU A 70 -12.34 -8.48 -11.21
C LEU A 70 -12.12 -9.75 -10.37
N GLY A 71 -12.33 -10.94 -10.95
CA GLY A 71 -12.06 -12.22 -10.31
C GLY A 71 -10.59 -12.41 -9.94
N ALA A 72 -9.67 -12.09 -10.86
CA ALA A 72 -8.24 -12.11 -10.60
C ALA A 72 -7.84 -11.12 -9.48
N THR A 73 -8.44 -9.93 -9.48
CA THR A 73 -8.22 -8.92 -8.43
C THR A 73 -8.69 -9.44 -7.08
N GLN A 74 -9.88 -10.04 -7.02
CA GLN A 74 -10.42 -10.62 -5.78
C GLN A 74 -9.55 -11.76 -5.27
N GLN A 75 -9.08 -12.66 -6.13
CA GLN A 75 -8.17 -13.74 -5.72
C GLN A 75 -6.87 -13.19 -5.13
N LEU A 76 -6.28 -12.18 -5.75
CA LEU A 76 -5.07 -11.54 -5.24
C LEU A 76 -5.34 -10.90 -3.86
N ILE A 77 -6.43 -10.14 -3.72
CA ILE A 77 -6.85 -9.54 -2.44
C ILE A 77 -6.99 -10.61 -1.36
N GLN A 78 -7.66 -11.73 -1.64
CA GLN A 78 -7.82 -12.82 -0.67
C GLN A 78 -6.48 -13.41 -0.24
N LYS A 79 -5.54 -13.57 -1.17
CA LYS A 79 -4.19 -14.08 -0.87
C LYS A 79 -3.37 -13.10 -0.02
N MET A 80 -3.65 -11.79 -0.10
CA MET A 80 -2.86 -10.73 0.55
C MET A 80 -3.47 -10.12 1.81
N ARG A 81 -4.77 -10.34 2.08
CA ARG A 81 -5.53 -9.72 3.20
C ARG A 81 -4.92 -9.90 4.60
N GLY A 82 -4.13 -10.95 4.80
CA GLY A 82 -3.45 -11.22 6.07
C GLY A 82 -2.27 -10.27 6.34
N LEU A 83 -1.65 -9.76 5.28
CA LEU A 83 -0.43 -8.93 5.35
C LEU A 83 -0.69 -7.47 5.01
N CYS A 84 -1.78 -7.19 4.30
CA CYS A 84 -2.04 -5.86 3.73
C CYS A 84 -3.43 -5.33 4.09
N VAL A 85 -3.50 -4.01 4.28
CA VAL A 85 -4.73 -3.24 4.09
C VAL A 85 -4.82 -2.89 2.60
N VAL A 86 -5.98 -3.10 1.99
CA VAL A 86 -6.14 -3.00 0.53
C VAL A 86 -6.85 -1.70 0.15
N VAL A 87 -6.25 -0.97 -0.77
CA VAL A 87 -6.81 0.17 -1.49
C VAL A 87 -7.05 -0.25 -2.93
N PHE A 88 -8.31 -0.28 -3.34
CA PHE A 88 -8.71 -0.48 -4.72
C PHE A 88 -8.57 0.83 -5.49
N VAL A 89 -7.97 0.75 -6.68
CA VAL A 89 -7.83 1.85 -7.61
C VAL A 89 -8.47 1.45 -8.92
N ASP A 90 -9.58 2.08 -9.28
CA ASP A 90 -10.17 1.90 -10.61
C ASP A 90 -9.29 2.61 -11.66
N PHE A 91 -8.83 1.87 -12.66
CA PHE A 91 -7.95 2.37 -13.71
C PHE A 91 -8.59 3.53 -14.49
N THR A 92 -9.89 3.47 -14.73
CA THR A 92 -10.62 4.47 -15.52
C THR A 92 -10.96 5.70 -14.68
N ASN A 93 -11.39 5.50 -13.42
CA ASN A 93 -11.99 6.58 -12.62
C ASN A 93 -11.06 7.17 -11.56
N ASP A 94 -10.08 6.41 -11.08
CA ASP A 94 -9.28 6.77 -9.90
C ASP A 94 -7.81 7.01 -10.22
N ARG A 95 -7.31 6.58 -11.38
CA ARG A 95 -5.90 6.73 -11.78
C ARG A 95 -5.42 8.18 -11.72
N ALA A 96 -6.20 9.13 -12.28
CA ALA A 96 -5.85 10.55 -12.24
C ALA A 96 -5.83 11.13 -10.81
N LYS A 97 -6.63 10.57 -9.89
CA LYS A 97 -6.59 10.95 -8.48
C LYS A 97 -5.35 10.38 -7.81
N LEU A 98 -5.04 9.10 -8.05
CA LEU A 98 -3.83 8.44 -7.55
C LEU A 98 -2.58 9.23 -7.92
N ALA A 99 -2.44 9.63 -9.19
CA ALA A 99 -1.33 10.44 -9.67
C ALA A 99 -1.15 11.76 -8.88
N LYS A 100 -2.25 12.38 -8.43
CA LYS A 100 -2.22 13.61 -7.64
C LYS A 100 -1.85 13.38 -6.17
N VAL A 101 -2.38 12.32 -5.56
CA VAL A 101 -2.21 12.08 -4.11
C VAL A 101 -0.97 11.27 -3.77
N LEU A 102 -0.57 10.36 -4.65
CA LEU A 102 0.52 9.40 -4.45
C LEU A 102 1.28 9.19 -5.78
N PRO A 103 1.99 10.22 -6.29
CA PRO A 103 2.66 10.16 -7.59
C PRO A 103 3.70 9.04 -7.70
N LYS A 104 4.40 8.70 -6.61
CA LYS A 104 5.35 7.56 -6.59
C LYS A 104 4.65 6.23 -6.86
N ILE A 105 3.46 6.02 -6.29
CA ILE A 105 2.69 4.79 -6.47
C ILE A 105 2.11 4.73 -7.88
N ASP A 106 1.65 5.87 -8.39
CA ASP A 106 1.22 5.99 -9.79
C ASP A 106 2.35 5.60 -10.74
N ALA A 107 3.52 6.21 -10.61
CA ALA A 107 4.70 5.89 -11.41
C ALA A 107 5.14 4.42 -11.29
N ALA A 108 5.02 3.81 -10.09
CA ALA A 108 5.34 2.41 -9.88
C ALA A 108 4.50 1.47 -10.75
N PHE A 109 3.22 1.79 -10.97
CA PHE A 109 2.36 1.01 -11.86
C PHE A 109 2.76 1.11 -13.34
N ASP A 110 3.52 2.13 -13.73
CA ASP A 110 4.05 2.32 -15.09
C ASP A 110 5.52 1.88 -15.22
N SER A 111 6.11 1.37 -14.13
CA SER A 111 7.47 0.82 -14.15
C SER A 111 7.55 -0.47 -14.98
N GLU A 112 8.76 -0.80 -15.42
CA GLU A 112 9.06 -2.07 -16.11
C GLU A 112 8.59 -3.30 -15.31
N ALA A 113 8.75 -3.27 -13.99
CA ALA A 113 8.34 -4.35 -13.09
C ALA A 113 6.81 -4.54 -13.02
N ALA A 114 6.03 -3.51 -13.35
CA ALA A 114 4.58 -3.56 -13.38
C ALA A 114 4.01 -3.85 -14.77
N LYS A 115 4.85 -3.99 -15.81
CA LYS A 115 4.40 -4.24 -17.18
C LYS A 115 3.50 -5.46 -17.28
N GLY A 116 2.40 -5.30 -17.99
CA GLY A 116 1.43 -6.36 -18.22
C GLY A 116 -0.01 -5.84 -18.18
N PRO A 117 -0.98 -6.73 -18.40
CA PRO A 117 -2.39 -6.40 -18.27
C PRO A 117 -2.76 -6.10 -16.81
N ILE A 118 -3.96 -5.57 -16.61
CA ILE A 118 -4.58 -5.46 -15.28
C ILE A 118 -5.15 -6.81 -14.82
N PRO A 119 -5.26 -7.07 -13.51
CA PRO A 119 -4.82 -6.21 -12.40
C PRO A 119 -3.31 -6.11 -12.24
N ARG A 120 -2.86 -4.92 -11.81
CA ARG A 120 -1.49 -4.65 -11.35
C ARG A 120 -1.55 -4.24 -9.89
N THR A 121 -0.51 -4.54 -9.12
CA THR A 121 -0.48 -4.25 -7.69
C THR A 121 0.85 -3.67 -7.24
N VAL A 122 0.78 -2.66 -6.39
CA VAL A 122 1.94 -2.09 -5.70
C VAL A 122 1.69 -2.23 -4.20
N VAL A 123 2.66 -2.73 -3.47
CA VAL A 123 2.60 -2.89 -2.01
C VAL A 123 3.69 -2.07 -1.36
N THR A 124 3.30 -1.32 -0.34
CA THR A 124 4.13 -0.32 0.33
C THR A 124 4.06 -0.44 1.84
N ASP A 125 4.91 0.32 2.52
CA ASP A 125 4.75 0.59 3.93
C ASP A 125 3.43 1.35 4.21
N ALA A 126 3.07 1.48 5.49
CA ALA A 126 1.81 2.10 5.87
C ALA A 126 1.74 3.61 5.59
N ALA A 127 2.86 4.29 5.33
CA ALA A 127 2.88 5.69 4.87
C ALA A 127 2.85 5.84 3.34
N ALA A 128 2.96 4.74 2.58
CA ALA A 128 3.10 4.74 1.12
C ALA A 128 4.36 5.48 0.61
N GLU A 129 5.43 5.44 1.40
CA GLU A 129 6.72 6.08 1.09
C GLU A 129 7.72 5.07 0.52
N LYS A 130 7.69 3.82 1.01
CA LYS A 130 8.57 2.74 0.59
C LYS A 130 7.78 1.63 -0.08
N ILE A 131 8.22 1.24 -1.28
CA ILE A 131 7.63 0.11 -2.01
C ILE A 131 8.34 -1.18 -1.58
N TYR A 132 7.56 -2.17 -1.16
CA TYR A 132 8.05 -3.50 -0.82
C TYR A 132 7.97 -4.47 -1.99
N ALA A 133 6.89 -4.38 -2.77
CA ALA A 133 6.66 -5.28 -3.88
C ALA A 133 5.84 -4.62 -4.97
N ILE A 134 6.13 -4.99 -6.22
CA ILE A 134 5.23 -4.83 -7.35
C ILE A 134 4.85 -6.22 -7.79
N ILE A 135 3.55 -6.44 -7.94
CA ILE A 135 3.00 -7.68 -8.48
C ILE A 135 2.34 -7.27 -9.79
N PRO A 136 2.87 -7.68 -10.95
CA PRO A 136 2.19 -7.48 -12.23
C PRO A 136 0.91 -8.34 -12.26
N TYR A 137 0.37 -8.60 -13.44
CA TYR A 137 -0.70 -9.58 -13.55
C TYR A 137 -0.23 -10.97 -13.09
N ALA A 138 -0.83 -11.49 -12.03
CA ALA A 138 -0.58 -12.85 -11.54
C ALA A 138 -1.69 -13.79 -12.05
N PRO A 139 -1.46 -14.58 -13.12
CA PRO A 139 -2.44 -15.53 -13.61
C PRO A 139 -2.70 -16.64 -12.60
N ALA A 140 -3.87 -17.27 -12.66
CA ALA A 140 -4.11 -18.49 -11.90
C ALA A 140 -3.17 -19.62 -12.40
N GLY A 141 -2.44 -20.25 -11.47
CA GLY A 141 -1.50 -21.32 -11.77
C GLY A 141 -0.15 -21.20 -11.04
N PRO A 142 0.78 -22.16 -11.23
CA PRO A 142 2.02 -22.26 -10.46
C PRO A 142 2.88 -21.00 -10.52
N PHE A 143 3.00 -20.39 -11.70
CA PHE A 143 3.76 -19.16 -11.90
C PHE A 143 3.20 -17.97 -11.12
N GLY A 144 1.86 -17.81 -11.12
CA GLY A 144 1.22 -16.75 -10.33
C GLY A 144 1.32 -17.00 -8.82
N GLU A 145 1.34 -18.25 -8.38
CA GLU A 145 1.53 -18.59 -6.97
C GLU A 145 2.93 -18.30 -6.47
N GLU A 146 3.95 -18.58 -7.29
CA GLU A 146 5.33 -18.23 -7.00
C GLU A 146 5.53 -16.72 -6.90
N MET A 147 5.02 -15.94 -7.86
CA MET A 147 5.07 -14.47 -7.78
C MET A 147 4.40 -13.93 -6.51
N ILE A 148 3.26 -14.48 -6.12
CA ILE A 148 2.58 -14.08 -4.87
C ILE A 148 3.41 -14.48 -3.64
N LYS A 149 4.03 -15.66 -3.65
CA LYS A 149 4.90 -16.12 -2.55
C LYS A 149 6.10 -15.20 -2.39
N GLU A 150 6.79 -14.86 -3.47
CA GLU A 150 7.91 -13.92 -3.46
C GLU A 150 7.49 -12.53 -2.97
N ALA A 151 6.34 -12.02 -3.43
CA ALA A 151 5.82 -10.74 -2.98
C ALA A 151 5.51 -10.74 -1.48
N LYS A 152 4.90 -11.82 -0.97
CA LYS A 152 4.66 -11.99 0.47
C LYS A 152 5.95 -11.96 1.28
N GLN A 153 6.99 -12.63 0.80
CA GLN A 153 8.31 -12.62 1.44
C GLN A 153 8.89 -11.20 1.49
N LYS A 154 8.90 -10.48 0.35
CA LYS A 154 9.39 -9.08 0.28
C LYS A 154 8.61 -8.15 1.22
N ILE A 155 7.29 -8.33 1.31
CA ILE A 155 6.45 -7.55 2.23
C ILE A 155 6.80 -7.85 3.69
N GLN A 156 6.96 -9.11 4.05
CA GLN A 156 7.34 -9.50 5.41
C GLN A 156 8.73 -8.96 5.79
N ASP A 157 9.69 -9.04 4.87
CA ASP A 157 11.02 -8.47 5.08
C ASP A 157 10.99 -6.94 5.21
N GLY A 158 10.18 -6.27 4.39
CA GLY A 158 9.93 -4.83 4.48
C GLY A 158 9.28 -4.41 5.80
N LEU A 159 8.26 -5.14 6.25
CA LEU A 159 7.61 -4.92 7.56
C LEU A 159 8.54 -5.21 8.73
N ALA A 160 9.48 -6.15 8.58
CA ALA A 160 10.51 -6.46 9.57
C ALA A 160 11.68 -5.45 9.55
N GLY A 161 11.67 -4.46 8.65
CA GLY A 161 12.72 -3.44 8.55
C GLY A 161 14.01 -3.92 7.88
N LYS A 162 13.99 -5.05 7.17
CA LYS A 162 15.12 -5.47 6.34
C LYS A 162 15.16 -4.61 5.07
N THR A 163 16.36 -4.26 4.59
CA THR A 163 16.55 -3.54 3.33
C THR A 163 16.09 -4.41 2.16
N VAL A 164 14.85 -4.19 1.72
CA VAL A 164 14.42 -4.48 0.36
C VAL A 164 15.16 -3.47 -0.52
N THR A 165 16.14 -3.91 -1.29
CA THR A 165 16.88 -3.07 -2.23
C THR A 165 15.91 -2.48 -3.25
N ASP A 166 16.06 -1.19 -3.54
CA ASP A 166 15.23 -0.36 -4.42
C ASP A 166 15.36 -0.73 -5.92
N ASP A 167 15.50 -2.02 -6.23
CA ASP A 167 15.63 -2.55 -7.60
C ASP A 167 14.27 -2.65 -8.32
N VAL A 168 13.27 -1.95 -7.79
CA VAL A 168 12.04 -1.67 -8.51
C VAL A 168 12.36 -0.44 -9.34
N GLY A 169 12.90 -0.63 -10.55
CA GLY A 169 13.37 0.41 -11.46
C GLY A 169 12.38 1.56 -11.71
N ILE A 170 12.24 2.44 -10.73
CA ILE A 170 11.52 3.70 -10.79
C ILE A 170 12.58 4.73 -11.19
N PRO A 171 12.46 5.33 -12.38
CA PRO A 171 13.45 6.29 -12.85
C PRO A 171 13.52 7.49 -11.88
N GLY A 172 14.62 7.59 -11.13
CA GLY A 172 14.94 8.78 -10.33
C GLY A 172 15.57 8.57 -8.95
N GLU A 173 15.54 7.37 -8.35
CA GLU A 173 16.04 7.18 -6.98
C GLU A 173 17.49 6.65 -6.98
N LYS A 174 18.46 7.56 -7.12
CA LYS A 174 19.88 7.24 -6.87
C LYS A 174 20.07 6.96 -5.38
N ASN A 175 20.55 5.74 -5.08
CA ASN A 175 21.08 5.26 -3.79
C ASN A 175 21.48 6.39 -2.84
N ARG A 176 20.65 6.66 -1.84
CA ARG A 176 21.13 7.32 -0.62
C ARG A 176 21.60 6.22 0.32
N GLU A 177 22.88 5.91 0.21
CA GLU A 177 23.63 5.18 1.21
C GLU A 177 23.54 5.97 2.53
N ILE A 178 22.67 5.53 3.45
CA ILE A 178 22.62 6.11 4.79
C ILE A 178 23.83 5.55 5.54
N ALA A 179 24.94 6.28 5.45
CA ALA A 179 26.13 6.00 6.24
C ALA A 179 25.74 5.92 7.73
N ALA A 180 26.06 4.80 8.36
CA ALA A 180 25.91 4.63 9.80
C ALA A 180 26.69 5.74 10.54
N PRO A 181 26.17 6.29 11.64
CA PRO A 181 26.89 7.31 12.39
C PRO A 181 28.20 6.72 12.96
N PRO A 182 29.34 7.43 12.86
CA PRO A 182 30.59 6.93 13.37
C PRO A 182 30.53 6.76 14.90
N SER A 183 30.82 5.56 15.38
CA SER A 183 30.93 5.30 16.81
C SER A 183 32.12 6.08 17.37
N GLY A 184 31.82 7.02 18.28
CA GLY A 184 32.82 7.86 18.93
C GLY A 184 33.71 7.04 19.86
N LYS A 185 34.86 6.58 19.36
CA LYS A 185 35.98 6.15 20.23
C LYS A 185 36.52 7.38 20.97
N LYS A 186 36.27 7.44 22.29
CA LYS A 186 36.93 8.36 23.23
C LYS A 186 38.46 8.23 23.07
N LYS A 187 39.12 9.25 22.53
CA LYS A 187 40.58 9.40 22.61
C LYS A 187 40.97 9.78 24.04
N LYS A 188 41.80 8.93 24.66
CA LYS A 188 42.52 9.15 25.92
C LYS A 188 43.50 10.33 25.71
N LYS A 189 43.45 11.36 26.56
CA LYS A 189 44.49 12.41 26.65
C LYS A 189 45.78 11.80 27.21
N PRO A 190 46.96 12.07 26.65
CA PRO A 190 48.20 11.89 27.38
C PRO A 190 48.47 13.12 28.27
N ASN A 191 48.86 12.85 29.52
CA ASN A 191 49.55 13.79 30.39
C ASN A 191 50.85 14.23 29.71
N ASN A 192 51.21 15.50 29.86
CA ASN A 192 52.58 15.92 29.69
C ASN A 192 52.96 16.76 30.90
N ASP A 193 53.90 16.24 31.67
CA ASP A 193 54.64 16.93 32.71
C ASP A 193 55.55 17.98 32.05
N ASN A 194 55.53 19.19 32.60
CA ASN A 194 56.68 20.09 32.75
C ASN A 194 56.29 21.26 33.66
#